data_AF-A0A9P7APN3-F1
#
_entry.id   AF-A0A9P7APN3-F1
#
_cell.length_a   1.000
_cell.length_b   1.000
_cell.length_c   1.000
_cell.angle_alpha   90.00
_cell.angle_beta   90.00
_cell.angle_gamma   90.00
#
_symmetry.space_group_name_H-M   'P 1'
#
loop_
_entity.id
_entity.type
_entity.pdbx_description
1 polymer ?
#
loop_
_entity_poly.entity_id
_entity_poly.type
_entity_poly.pdbx_seq_one_letter_code
_entity_poly.pdbx_strand_id
1 'polypeptide(L)' 'IIIWSQTLEEHERNVCRVLSALRDAHLYCSLKKTLLFATEMDFLGHHISA' A
#
# COMPACT_ATOMS: atom_id res chain seq x y z
N ILE A 1 3.88 -4.62 -3.75
CA ILE A 1 3.17 -3.56 -4.49
C ILE A 1 3.28 -2.27 -3.70
N ILE A 2 3.26 -1.10 -4.36
CA ILE A 2 3.11 0.20 -3.72
C ILE A 2 1.75 0.76 -4.10
N ILE A 3 1.12 1.48 -3.18
CA ILE A 3 -0.07 2.29 -3.43
C ILE A 3 0.32 3.74 -3.15
N TRP A 4 0.20 4.62 -4.13
CA TRP A 4 0.49 6.06 -4.00
C TRP A 4 -0.77 6.87 -4.28
N SER A 5 -0.98 7.99 -3.59
CA SER A 5 -2.14 8.88 -3.78
C SER A 5 -1.80 10.30 -3.35
N GLN A 6 -2.54 11.30 -3.85
CA GLN A 6 -2.24 12.71 -3.59
C GLN A 6 -2.86 13.24 -2.30
N THR A 7 -3.90 12.56 -1.80
CA THR A 7 -4.62 12.92 -0.57
C THR A 7 -4.86 11.69 0.29
N LEU A 8 -5.05 11.89 1.59
CA LEU A 8 -5.31 10.79 2.52
C LEU A 8 -6.63 10.08 2.19
N GLU A 9 -7.68 10.83 1.86
CA GLU A 9 -9.00 10.30 1.54
C GLU A 9 -8.96 9.44 0.27
N GLU A 10 -8.16 9.84 -0.71
CA GLU A 10 -7.91 9.03 -1.91
C GLU A 10 -7.11 7.77 -1.57
N HIS A 11 -6.08 7.91 -0.74
CA HIS A 11 -5.23 6.80 -0.32
C HIS A 11 -6.02 5.71 0.38
N GLU A 12 -6.89 6.07 1.33
CA GLU A 12 -7.78 5.13 2.03
C GLU A 12 -8.63 4.32 1.05
N ARG A 13 -9.30 4.99 0.10
CA ARG A 13 -10.11 4.32 -0.93
C ARG A 13 -9.27 3.37 -1.77
N ASN A 14 -8.08 3.78 -2.18
CA ASN A 14 -7.18 2.97 -3.00
C ASN A 14 -6.68 1.74 -2.24
N VAL A 15 -6.27 1.90 -0.97
CA VAL A 15 -5.88 0.79 -0.09
C VAL A 15 -7.02 -0.22 0.05
N CYS A 16 -8.24 0.23 0.35
CA CYS A 16 -9.40 -0.65 0.48
C CYS A 16 -9.68 -1.45 -0.81
N ARG A 17 -9.57 -0.82 -1.98
CA ARG A 17 -9.79 -1.47 -3.29
C ARG A 17 -8.73 -2.52 -3.57
N VAL A 18 -7.46 -2.20 -3.35
CA VAL A 18 -6.35 -3.13 -3.59
C VAL A 18 -6.42 -4.32 -2.63
N LEU A 19 -6.65 -4.10 -1.33
CA LEU A 19 -6.77 -5.19 -0.36
C LEU A 19 -7.98 -6.09 -0.67
N SER A 20 -9.09 -5.51 -1.14
CA SER A 20 -10.25 -6.29 -1.57
C SER A 20 -9.92 -7.15 -2.80
N ALA A 21 -9.26 -6.59 -3.81
CA ALA A 21 -8.86 -7.35 -5.00
C ALA A 21 -7.87 -8.49 -4.67
N LEU A 22 -6.91 -8.24 -3.75
CA LEU A 22 -6.00 -9.28 -3.28
C LEU A 22 -6.75 -10.42 -2.57
N ARG A 23 -7.70 -10.08 -1.70
CA ARG A 23 -8.55 -11.06 -1.01
C ARG A 23 -9.35 -11.89 -2.01
N ASP A 24 -9.99 -11.25 -2.99
CA ASP A 24 -10.79 -11.95 -3.99
C ASP A 24 -9.93 -12.89 -4.86
N ALA A 25 -8.66 -12.54 -5.07
CA ALA A 25 -7.66 -13.37 -5.73
C ALA A 25 -7.00 -14.42 -4.80
N HIS A 26 -7.43 -14.56 -3.55
CA HIS A 26 -6.84 -15.45 -2.54
C HIS A 26 -5.35 -15.19 -2.28
N LEU A 27 -4.92 -13.93 -2.39
CA LEU A 27 -3.58 -13.45 -2.07
C LEU A 27 -3.57 -12.75 -0.71
N TYR A 28 -2.48 -12.91 0.03
CA TYR A 28 -2.35 -12.38 1.39
C TYR A 28 -1.11 -11.48 1.53
N CYS A 29 -1.28 -10.36 2.24
CA CYS A 29 -0.18 -9.50 2.63
C CYS A 29 0.41 -9.98 3.97
N SER A 30 1.74 -9.97 4.09
CA SER A 30 2.39 -10.23 5.37
C SER A 30 2.31 -9.00 6.27
N LEU A 31 1.65 -9.09 7.43
CA LEU A 31 1.55 -7.99 8.38
C LEU A 31 2.94 -7.43 8.77
N LYS A 32 3.92 -8.31 8.98
CA LYS A 32 5.30 -7.92 9.34
C LYS A 32 5.98 -7.06 8.26
N LYS A 33 5.62 -7.24 6.98
CA LYS A 33 6.26 -6.57 5.84
C LYS A 33 5.39 -5.48 5.22
N THR A 34 4.17 -5.30 5.70
CA THR A 34 3.21 -4.35 5.12
C THR A 34 3.30 -3.05 5.89
N LEU A 35 3.58 -1.97 5.17
CA LEU A 35 3.55 -0.62 5.68
C LEU A 35 2.40 0.12 4.99
N LEU A 36 1.48 0.67 5.77
CA LEU A 36 0.32 1.44 5.28
C LEU A 36 0.43 2.87 5.80
N PHE A 37 -0.07 3.83 5.00
CA PHE A 37 -0.16 5.25 5.39
C PHE A 37 1.18 5.88 5.82
N ALA A 38 2.29 5.45 5.22
CA ALA A 38 3.60 6.03 5.47
C ALA A 38 3.92 7.13 4.46
N THR A 39 4.62 8.16 4.92
CA THR A 39 5.14 9.26 4.08
C THR A 39 6.49 8.94 3.47
N GLU A 40 7.15 7.87 3.92
CA GLU A 40 8.40 7.36 3.36
C GLU A 40 8.50 5.83 3.49
N MET A 41 9.22 5.18 2.58
CA MET A 41 9.51 3.74 2.62
C MET A 41 10.67 3.34 1.71
N ASP A 42 11.29 2.20 2.01
CA ASP A 42 12.22 1.55 1.09
C ASP A 42 11.49 0.52 0.22
N PHE A 43 11.66 0.66 -1.10
CA PHE A 43 11.08 -0.28 -2.07
C PHE A 43 12.02 -0.53 -3.24
N LEU A 44 12.24 -1.81 -3.55
CA LEU A 44 13.14 -2.26 -4.63
C LEU A 44 14.54 -1.62 -4.59
N GLY A 45 15.07 -1.37 -3.38
CA GLY A 45 16.40 -0.78 -3.19
C GLY A 45 16.44 0.75 -3.31
N HIS A 46 15.28 1.40 -3.46
CA HIS A 46 15.16 2.85 -3.47
C HIS A 46 14.44 3.34 -2.21
N HIS A 47 14.91 4.46 -1.67
CA HIS A 47 14.20 5.20 -0.64
C HIS A 47 13.21 6.17 -1.31
N ILE A 48 11.94 6.06 -0.95
CA ILE A 48 10.84 6.85 -1.51
C ILE A 48 10.25 7.69 -0.39
N SER A 49 10.06 8.99 -0.62
CA SER A 49 9.43 9.93 0.30
C SER A 49 8.49 10.89 -0.43
N ALA A 50 7.53 11.48 0.30
CA ALA A 50 6.53 12.44 -0.18
C ALA A 50 7.07 13.83 -0.51
#